data_AF-A0A925MAZ0-F1
#
_entry.id   AF-A0A925MAZ0-F1
#
_cell.length_a   1.000
_cell.length_b   1.000
_cell.length_c   1.000
_cell.angle_alpha   90.00
_cell.angle_beta   90.00
_cell.angle_gamma   90.00
#
_symmetry.space_group_name_H-M   'P 1'
#
loop_
_entity.id
_entity.type
_entity.pdbx_description
1 polymer ?
#
loop_
_entity_poly.entity_id
_entity_poly.type
_entity_poly.pdbx_seq_one_letter_code
_entity_poly.pdbx_strand_id
1 'polypeptide(L)' 'DSTFILSGSGDVIEPDEGVCAIGSGGSFALAAARALLGHTELAPRAIAEAAMKIAADICIYTNHTLTIEELS' A
#
# COMPACT_ATOMS: atom_id res chain seq x y z
N ASP A 1 -6.08 15.61 4.49
CA ASP A 1 -4.82 15.34 3.78
C ASP A 1 -5.09 14.54 2.52
N SER A 2 -4.31 14.79 1.46
CA SER A 2 -4.40 14.07 0.19
C SER A 2 -3.13 13.26 -0.04
N THR A 3 -3.27 12.12 -0.71
CA THR A 3 -2.15 11.27 -1.13
C THR A 3 -1.98 11.36 -2.65
N PHE A 4 -0.75 11.40 -3.15
CA PHE A 4 -0.50 11.50 -4.59
C PHE A 4 0.58 10.50 -5.03
N ILE A 5 0.40 9.91 -6.21
CA ILE A 5 1.42 9.15 -6.93
C ILE A 5 1.99 10.05 -8.03
N LEU A 6 3.31 10.14 -8.08
CA LEU A 6 4.06 10.86 -9.11
C LEU A 6 4.80 9.87 -10.00
N SER A 7 4.78 10.10 -11.32
CA SER A 7 5.51 9.28 -12.29
C SER A 7 6.65 10.05 -12.97
N GLY A 8 7.61 9.31 -13.53
CA GLY A 8 8.69 9.91 -14.32
C GLY A 8 8.24 10.48 -15.67
N SER A 9 7.02 10.16 -16.12
CA SER A 9 6.39 10.75 -17.31
C SER A 9 5.68 12.07 -17.03
N GLY A 10 5.63 12.51 -15.76
CA GLY A 10 4.97 13.76 -15.37
C GLY A 10 3.51 13.59 -14.96
N ASP A 11 3.04 12.37 -14.69
CA ASP A 11 1.70 12.13 -14.19
C ASP A 11 1.60 12.44 -12.70
N VAL A 12 0.46 13.01 -12.30
CA VAL A 12 0.08 13.25 -10.91
C VAL A 12 -1.29 12.62 -10.69
N ILE A 13 -1.35 11.61 -9.83
CA ILE A 13 -2.54 10.79 -9.63
C ILE A 13 -2.95 10.81 -8.17
N GLU A 14 -4.16 11.27 -7.88
CA GLU A 14 -4.79 11.13 -6.56
C GLU A 14 -5.59 9.81 -6.53
N PRO A 15 -5.36 8.90 -5.56
CA PRO A 15 -6.07 7.64 -5.46
C PRO A 15 -7.45 7.83 -4.81
N ASP A 16 -8.49 7.23 -5.39
CA ASP A 16 -9.88 7.40 -4.94
C ASP A 16 -10.18 6.80 -3.56
N GLU A 17 -9.49 5.73 -3.18
CA GLU A 17 -9.82 4.91 -1.99
C GLU A 17 -8.91 5.17 -0.77
N GLY A 18 -8.20 6.31 -0.73
CA GLY A 18 -7.35 6.68 0.41
C GLY A 18 -6.15 5.75 0.63
N VAL A 19 -5.88 4.85 -0.31
CA VAL A 19 -4.73 3.93 -0.31
C VAL A 19 -4.10 3.87 -1.68
N CYS A 20 -2.78 3.82 -1.71
CA CYS A 20 -1.99 3.61 -2.92
C CYS A 20 -0.84 2.66 -2.65
N ALA A 21 -0.34 2.02 -3.70
CA ALA A 21 0.89 1.24 -3.64
C ALA A 21 1.67 1.41 -4.95
N ILE A 22 3.00 1.33 -4.86
CA ILE A 22 3.93 1.41 -5.99
C ILE A 22 4.96 0.27 -5.92
N GLY A 23 5.74 0.10 -6.98
CA GLY A 23 6.80 -0.91 -7.05
C GLY A 23 6.32 -2.30 -7.46
N SER A 24 7.23 -3.27 -7.45
CA SER A 24 7.03 -4.62 -7.99
C SER A 24 5.90 -5.41 -7.31
N GLY A 25 5.72 -5.24 -6.00
CA GLY A 25 4.64 -5.85 -5.22
C GLY A 25 3.38 -4.98 -5.11
N GLY A 26 3.33 -3.83 -5.78
CA GLY A 26 2.32 -2.80 -5.55
C GLY A 26 0.89 -3.29 -5.78
N SER A 27 0.63 -4.07 -6.82
CA SER A 27 -0.71 -4.59 -7.11
C SER A 27 -1.22 -5.55 -6.01
N PHE A 28 -0.35 -6.39 -5.46
CA PHE A 28 -0.70 -7.32 -4.38
C PHE A 28 -0.96 -6.59 -3.08
N ALA A 29 -0.09 -5.64 -2.73
CA ALA A 29 -0.27 -4.79 -1.55
C ALA A 29 -1.56 -3.97 -1.65
N LEU A 30 -1.82 -3.36 -2.80
CA LEU A 30 -3.04 -2.56 -3.02
C LEU A 30 -4.30 -3.41 -2.88
N ALA A 31 -4.33 -4.58 -3.51
CA ALA A 31 -5.48 -5.49 -3.42
C ALA A 31 -5.75 -5.92 -1.97
N ALA A 32 -4.69 -6.30 -1.24
CA ALA A 32 -4.80 -6.67 0.17
C ALA A 32 -5.27 -5.50 1.04
N ALA A 33 -4.68 -4.32 0.87
CA ALA A 33 -5.03 -3.14 1.65
C ALA A 33 -6.47 -2.70 1.42
N ARG A 34 -6.95 -2.71 0.17
CA ARG A 34 -8.36 -2.39 -0.18
C ARG A 34 -9.32 -3.36 0.48
N ALA A 35 -9.02 -4.67 0.46
CA ALA A 35 -9.84 -5.67 1.13
C ALA A 35 -9.89 -5.45 2.65
N LEU A 36 -8.74 -5.13 3.27
CA LEU A 36 -8.67 -4.87 4.72
C LEU A 36 -9.40 -3.58 5.10
N LEU A 37 -9.28 -2.50 4.32
CA LEU A 37 -10.02 -1.25 4.54
C LEU A 37 -11.53 -1.44 4.46
N GLY A 38 -12.02 -2.27 3.54
CA GLY A 38 -13.45 -2.50 3.35
C GLY A 38 -14.08 -3.49 4.34
N HIS A 39 -13.29 -4.30 5.02
CA HIS A 39 -13.79 -5.44 5.81
C HIS A 39 -13.25 -5.53 7.23
N THR A 40 -12.49 -4.55 7.69
CA THR A 40 -11.93 -4.53 9.05
C THR A 40 -11.95 -3.13 9.65
N GLU A 41 -11.75 -3.03 10.95
CA GLU A 41 -11.53 -1.77 11.67
C GLU A 41 -10.05 -1.59 12.08
N LEU A 42 -9.13 -2.17 11.30
CA LEU A 42 -7.71 -2.08 11.58
C LEU A 42 -7.21 -0.63 11.44
N ALA A 43 -6.30 -0.24 12.32
CA ALA A 43 -5.60 1.04 12.20
C ALA A 43 -4.78 1.09 10.89
N PRO A 44 -4.55 2.26 10.28
CA PRO A 44 -3.82 2.39 9.02
C PRO A 44 -2.45 1.69 9.01
N ARG A 45 -1.69 1.80 10.11
CA ARG A 45 -0.42 1.06 10.31
C ARG A 45 -0.58 -0.45 10.09
N ALA A 46 -1.58 -1.03 10.73
CA ALA A 46 -1.82 -2.47 10.70
C ALA A 46 -2.26 -2.94 9.31
N ILE A 47 -3.04 -2.12 8.60
CA ILE A 47 -3.42 -2.38 7.21
C ILE A 47 -2.19 -2.37 6.31
N ALA A 48 -1.34 -1.34 6.40
CA ALA A 48 -0.12 -1.23 5.62
C ALA A 48 0.84 -2.42 5.88
N GLU A 49 1.03 -2.79 7.14
CA GLU A 49 1.88 -3.93 7.52
C GLU A 49 1.34 -5.26 6.97
N ALA A 50 0.05 -5.53 7.13
CA ALA A 50 -0.58 -6.76 6.66
C ALA A 50 -0.55 -6.86 5.13
N ALA A 51 -0.86 -5.77 4.43
CA ALA A 51 -0.82 -5.70 2.97
C ALA A 51 0.59 -5.96 2.41
N MET A 52 1.62 -5.37 3.03
CA MET A 52 3.01 -5.57 2.62
C MET A 52 3.51 -7.00 2.90
N LYS A 53 3.08 -7.63 3.99
CA LYS A 53 3.38 -9.05 4.26
C LYS A 53 2.80 -9.95 3.18
N ILE A 54 1.53 -9.72 2.79
CA ILE A 54 0.90 -10.47 1.68
C ILE A 54 1.66 -10.25 0.36
N ALA A 55 2.09 -9.02 0.09
CA ALA A 55 2.89 -8.74 -1.10
C ALA A 55 4.26 -9.46 -1.08
N ALA A 56 4.89 -9.56 0.07
CA ALA A 56 6.16 -10.29 0.26
C ALA A 56 6.00 -11.81 0.10
N ASP A 57 4.83 -12.36 0.39
CA ASP A 57 4.54 -13.79 0.18
C ASP A 57 4.31 -14.14 -1.29
N ILE A 58 3.95 -13.16 -2.13
CA ILE A 58 3.54 -13.39 -3.54
C ILE A 58 4.59 -12.89 -4.53
N CYS A 59 5.15 -11.70 -4.31
CA CYS A 59 6.08 -11.07 -5.24
C CYS A 59 7.53 -11.45 -4.91
N ILE A 60 8.21 -12.13 -5.84
CA ILE A 60 9.62 -12.52 -5.70
C ILE A 60 10.59 -11.35 -5.48
N TYR A 61 10.15 -10.12 -5.78
CA TYR A 61 10.94 -8.89 -5.61
C TYR A 61 10.54 -8.07 -4.37
N THR A 62 9.66 -8.59 -3.52
CA THR A 62 9.25 -7.96 -2.25
C THR A 62 9.55 -8.95 -1.13
N ASN A 63 10.12 -8.49 -0.02
CA ASN A 63 10.49 -9.35 1.12
C ASN A 63 9.83 -8.86 2.42
N HIS A 64 10.01 -9.62 3.49
CA HIS A 64 9.38 -9.38 4.79
C HIS A 64 10.09 -8.32 5.66
N THR A 65 11.14 -7.67 5.14
CA THR A 65 11.84 -6.61 5.86
C THR A 65 11.14 -5.29 5.60
N LEU A 66 10.30 -4.87 6.54
CA LEU A 66 9.44 -3.69 6.40
C LEU A 66 9.90 -2.53 7.27
N THR A 67 9.91 -1.33 6.71
CA THR A 67 9.97 -0.05 7.44
C THR A 67 8.62 0.63 7.31
N ILE A 68 8.04 1.10 8.42
CA ILE A 68 6.70 1.70 8.45
C ILE A 68 6.79 3.05 9.17
N GLU A 69 6.39 4.10 8.45
CA GLU A 69 6.37 5.49 8.92
C GLU A 69 4.92 5.99 9.00
N GLU A 70 4.63 6.88 9.96
CA GLU A 70 3.29 7.42 10.21
C GLU A 70 3.35 8.94 10.45
N LEU A 71 2.29 9.63 10.04
CA LEU A 71 2.07 11.05 10.34
C LEU A 71 1.19 11.17 11.58
N SER A 72 1.51 12.12 12.46
CA SER A 72 0.82 12.40 13.73
C SER A 72 -0.37 13.32 13.60
#